data_AF-A0A972WK82-F1
#
_entry.id   AF-A0A972WK82-F1
#
_cell.length_a   1.000
_cell.length_b   1.000
_cell.length_c   1.000
_cell.angle_alpha   90.00
_cell.angle_beta   90.00
_cell.angle_gamma   90.00
#
_symmetry.space_group_name_H-M   'P 1'
#
loop_
_entity.id
_entity.type
_entity.pdbx_description
1 polymer ?
#
loop_
_entity_poly.entity_id
_entity_poly.type
_entity_poly.pdbx_seq_one_letter_code
_entity_poly.pdbx_strand_id
1 'polypeptide(L)'
;MFLNALNDSQRRSFLALAARMALADGHISPREIPLLRELGEAFGHDLEFPVDEVNGPVNTAPFDSRASRILTLLGVFVVAYADKHLHVDESVVLSEIIVAFGFHGEDLVHMKSWAKREAEQFGQLALMVKGEENP
;
A
#
# COMPACT_ATOMS: atom_id res chain seq x y z
N MET A 1 6.85 1.47 11.78
CA MET A 1 6.24 1.95 10.53
C MET A 1 5.06 2.87 10.84
N PHE A 2 4.79 3.89 10.02
CA PHE A 2 3.74 4.90 10.30
C PHE A 2 2.30 4.32 10.33
N LEU A 3 2.05 3.19 9.65
CA LEU A 3 0.75 2.51 9.70
C LEU A 3 0.47 1.81 11.04
N ASN A 4 1.41 1.78 11.99
CA ASN A 4 1.15 1.29 13.34
C ASN A 4 0.10 2.13 14.09
N ALA A 5 -0.17 3.35 13.63
CA ALA A 5 -1.25 4.18 14.14
C ALA A 5 -2.65 3.71 13.71
N LEU A 6 -2.76 2.82 12.72
CA LEU A 6 -4.01 2.15 12.36
C LEU A 6 -4.33 1.07 13.41
N ASN A 7 -5.63 0.87 13.69
CA ASN A 7 -6.09 -0.27 14.47
C ASN A 7 -6.15 -1.56 13.63
N ASP A 8 -6.41 -2.70 14.25
CA ASP A 8 -6.35 -4.01 13.56
C ASP A 8 -7.37 -4.16 12.42
N SER A 9 -8.57 -3.56 12.56
CA SER A 9 -9.58 -3.56 11.49
C SER A 9 -9.13 -2.71 10.31
N GLN A 10 -8.52 -1.56 10.57
CA GLN A 10 -7.95 -0.69 9.55
C GLN A 10 -6.74 -1.32 8.86
N ARG A 11 -5.88 -2.03 9.59
CA ARG A 11 -4.72 -2.75 9.03
C ARG A 11 -5.14 -3.87 8.08
N ARG A 12 -6.15 -4.68 8.44
CA ARG A 12 -6.77 -5.68 7.56
C ARG A 12 -7.25 -5.07 6.26
N SER A 13 -8.05 -4.02 6.40
CA SER A 13 -8.66 -3.34 5.25
C SER A 13 -7.60 -2.68 4.37
N PHE A 14 -6.55 -2.11 4.97
CA PHE A 14 -5.42 -1.55 4.25
C PHE A 14 -4.69 -2.63 3.43
N LEU A 15 -4.39 -3.79 4.02
CA LEU A 15 -3.74 -4.89 3.30
C LEU A 15 -4.58 -5.38 2.12
N ALA A 16 -5.90 -5.50 2.31
CA ALA A 16 -6.82 -5.86 1.23
C ALA A 16 -6.79 -4.84 0.08
N LEU A 17 -6.82 -3.54 0.39
CA LEU A 17 -6.72 -2.47 -0.62
C LEU A 17 -5.37 -2.46 -1.34
N ALA A 18 -4.28 -2.65 -0.61
CA ALA A 18 -2.94 -2.70 -1.18
C ALA A 18 -2.76 -3.92 -2.09
N ALA A 19 -3.23 -5.09 -1.65
CA ALA A 19 -3.20 -6.32 -2.44
C ALA A 19 -4.09 -6.22 -3.69
N ARG A 20 -5.30 -5.66 -3.57
CA ARG A 20 -6.19 -5.40 -4.72
C ARG A 20 -5.51 -4.54 -5.76
N MET A 21 -4.85 -3.47 -5.34
CA MET A 21 -4.14 -2.58 -6.24
C MET A 21 -2.99 -3.32 -6.94
N ALA A 22 -2.11 -4.00 -6.20
CA ALA A 22 -0.96 -4.71 -6.74
C ALA A 22 -1.32 -5.96 -7.57
N LEU A 23 -2.56 -6.46 -7.47
CA LEU A 23 -3.08 -7.58 -8.27
C LEU A 23 -3.91 -7.12 -9.47
N ALA A 24 -4.07 -5.81 -9.69
CA ALA A 24 -5.03 -5.28 -10.66
C ALA A 24 -4.72 -5.69 -12.10
N ASP A 25 -3.45 -5.86 -12.44
CA ASP A 25 -2.98 -6.31 -13.76
C ASP A 25 -2.80 -7.85 -13.84
N GLY A 26 -3.12 -8.57 -12.75
CA GLY A 26 -2.93 -10.01 -12.62
C GLY A 26 -1.53 -10.45 -12.21
N HIS A 27 -0.60 -9.53 -11.91
CA HIS A 27 0.77 -9.85 -11.52
C HIS A 27 1.34 -8.94 -10.43
N ILE A 28 1.66 -9.50 -9.26
CA ILE A 28 2.42 -8.76 -8.24
C ILE A 28 3.90 -8.77 -8.60
N SER A 29 4.48 -7.58 -8.70
CA SER A 29 5.90 -7.41 -9.03
C SER A 29 6.82 -7.97 -7.92
N PRO A 30 8.00 -8.54 -8.26
CA PRO A 30 8.97 -9.02 -7.26
C PRO A 30 9.47 -7.97 -6.27
N ARG A 31 9.25 -6.68 -6.55
CA ARG A 31 9.59 -5.57 -5.63
C ARG A 31 8.46 -5.23 -4.67
N GLU A 32 7.22 -5.58 -5.01
CA GLU A 32 6.05 -5.34 -4.17
C GLU A 32 5.85 -6.47 -3.16
N ILE A 33 6.15 -7.72 -3.54
CA ILE A 33 6.02 -8.90 -2.66
C ILE A 33 6.74 -8.70 -1.32
N PRO A 34 8.02 -8.27 -1.25
CA PRO A 34 8.71 -8.08 0.02
C PRO A 34 8.04 -7.00 0.88
N LEU A 35 7.58 -5.92 0.25
CA LEU A 35 6.91 -4.83 0.94
C LEU A 35 5.55 -5.27 1.50
N LEU A 36 4.71 -5.93 0.69
CA LEU A 36 3.43 -6.47 1.15
C LEU A 36 3.61 -7.51 2.27
N ARG A 37 4.67 -8.32 2.19
CA ARG A 37 5.01 -9.27 3.26
C ARG A 37 5.44 -8.55 4.54
N GLU A 38 6.34 -7.58 4.44
CA GLU A 38 6.79 -6.79 5.60
C GLU A 38 5.62 -6.06 6.26
N LEU A 39 4.71 -5.50 5.45
CA LEU A 39 3.45 -4.90 5.92
C LEU A 39 2.58 -5.90 6.67
N GLY A 40 2.42 -7.12 6.13
CA GLY A 40 1.69 -8.20 6.78
C GLY A 40 2.33 -8.61 8.12
N GLU A 41 3.63 -8.85 8.12
CA GLU A 41 4.41 -9.22 9.31
C GLU A 41 4.35 -8.13 10.40
N ALA A 42 4.47 -6.86 10.01
CA ALA A 42 4.40 -5.72 10.92
C ALA A 42 3.03 -5.57 11.60
N PHE A 43 1.96 -6.05 10.97
CA PHE A 43 0.61 -6.02 11.52
C PHE A 43 0.21 -7.33 12.23
N GLY A 44 1.05 -8.37 12.15
CA GLY A 44 0.85 -9.67 12.79
C GLY A 44 0.56 -10.80 11.78
N HIS A 45 1.09 -11.99 12.07
CA HIS A 45 1.11 -13.15 11.16
C HIS A 45 -0.26 -13.78 10.85
N ASP A 46 -1.36 -13.35 11.50
CA ASP A 46 -2.71 -13.90 11.32
C ASP A 46 -3.58 -13.06 10.37
N LEU A 47 -2.99 -12.14 9.61
CA LEU A 47 -3.72 -11.33 8.65
C LEU A 47 -3.94 -12.11 7.35
N GLU A 48 -4.97 -12.95 7.37
CA GLU A 48 -5.54 -13.55 6.17
C GLU A 48 -6.01 -12.44 5.22
N PHE A 49 -5.58 -12.50 3.95
CA PHE A 49 -6.13 -11.67 2.88
C PHE A 49 -7.59 -12.08 2.67
N PRO A 50 -8.58 -11.25 3.04
CA PRO A 50 -9.96 -11.61 2.77
C PRO A 50 -10.14 -11.50 1.26
N VAL A 51 -10.18 -12.64 0.57
CA VAL A 51 -10.29 -12.72 -0.90
C VAL A 51 -11.50 -11.91 -1.39
N ASP A 52 -12.56 -11.85 -0.58
CA ASP A 52 -13.76 -11.06 -0.85
C ASP A 52 -13.53 -9.55 -0.74
N GLU A 53 -12.64 -9.08 0.15
CA GLU A 53 -12.28 -7.66 0.26
C GLU A 53 -11.32 -7.23 -0.86
N VAL A 54 -10.49 -8.15 -1.35
CA VAL A 54 -9.62 -7.91 -2.50
C VAL A 54 -10.45 -7.75 -3.78
N ASN A 55 -11.44 -8.63 -3.99
CA ASN A 55 -12.24 -8.64 -5.23
C ASN A 55 -13.50 -7.77 -5.17
N GLY A 56 -13.98 -7.40 -3.98
CA GLY A 56 -15.19 -6.58 -3.76
C GLY A 56 -15.02 -5.09 -4.05
N PRO A 57 -16.06 -4.25 -3.89
CA PRO A 57 -15.92 -2.80 -4.04
C PRO A 57 -14.99 -2.22 -2.96
N VAL A 58 -14.35 -1.08 -3.27
CA VAL A 58 -13.51 -0.36 -2.30
C VAL A 58 -14.33 -0.03 -1.05
N ASN A 59 -13.95 -0.63 0.08
CA ASN A 59 -14.60 -0.43 1.37
C ASN A 59 -13.81 0.57 2.22
N THR A 60 -14.36 1.77 2.38
CA THR A 60 -13.74 2.83 3.22
C THR A 60 -14.30 2.89 4.63
N ALA A 61 -15.31 2.09 4.97
CA ALA A 61 -16.02 2.17 6.26
C ALA A 61 -15.10 2.02 7.50
N PRO A 62 -14.05 1.16 7.48
CA PRO A 62 -13.11 1.03 8.60
C PRO A 62 -12.26 2.29 8.87
N PHE A 63 -12.14 3.18 7.88
CA PHE A 63 -11.34 4.40 7.97
C PHE A 63 -12.23 5.61 8.31
N ASP A 64 -12.64 5.62 9.56
CA ASP A 64 -13.60 6.55 10.17
C ASP A 64 -13.06 7.98 10.40
N SER A 65 -11.75 8.18 10.37
CA SER A 65 -11.12 9.48 10.60
C SER A 65 -10.33 9.96 9.40
N ARG A 66 -10.19 11.27 9.23
CA ARG A 66 -9.30 11.84 8.19
C ARG A 66 -7.87 11.30 8.35
N ALA A 67 -7.39 11.17 9.59
CA ALA A 67 -6.06 10.65 9.86
C ALA A 67 -5.89 9.21 9.36
N SER A 68 -6.81 8.30 9.68
CA SER A 68 -6.73 6.91 9.21
C SER A 68 -6.81 6.81 7.69
N ARG A 69 -7.62 7.64 7.02
CA ARG A 69 -7.67 7.70 5.54
C ARG A 69 -6.36 8.20 4.93
N ILE A 70 -5.74 9.22 5.51
CA ILE A 70 -4.43 9.72 5.07
C ILE A 70 -3.37 8.63 5.20
N LEU A 71 -3.29 7.99 6.38
CA LEU A 71 -2.32 6.92 6.63
C LEU A 71 -2.47 5.79 5.62
N THR A 72 -3.71 5.33 5.40
CA THR A 72 -4.01 4.29 4.40
C THR A 72 -3.59 4.70 3.00
N LEU A 73 -3.95 5.90 2.56
CA LEU A 73 -3.62 6.35 1.21
C LEU A 73 -2.11 6.52 1.00
N LEU A 74 -1.40 7.01 2.01
CA LEU A 74 0.07 7.06 2.01
C LEU A 74 0.66 5.66 1.86
N GLY A 75 0.16 4.67 2.61
CA GLY A 75 0.60 3.28 2.50
C GLY A 75 0.37 2.70 1.11
N VAL A 76 -0.82 2.91 0.53
CA VAL A 76 -1.14 2.43 -0.82
C VAL A 76 -0.21 3.08 -1.86
N PHE A 77 0.09 4.37 -1.73
CA PHE A 77 1.07 5.02 -2.62
C PHE A 77 2.48 4.46 -2.47
N VAL A 78 2.91 4.09 -1.26
CA VAL A 78 4.24 3.49 -1.07
C VAL A 78 4.33 2.15 -1.80
N VAL A 79 3.28 1.33 -1.72
CA VAL A 79 3.20 0.07 -2.49
C VAL A 79 3.21 0.35 -3.99
N ALA A 80 2.34 1.26 -4.47
CA ALA A 80 2.24 1.66 -5.87
C ALA A 80 3.54 2.19 -6.49
N TYR A 81 4.47 2.68 -5.67
CA TYR A 81 5.75 3.24 -6.13
C TYR A 81 6.94 2.33 -5.87
N ALA A 82 6.73 1.13 -5.30
CA ALA A 82 7.81 0.20 -4.96
C ALA A 82 8.60 -0.26 -6.19
N ASP A 83 7.97 -0.38 -7.36
CA ASP A 83 8.61 -0.92 -8.56
C ASP A 83 8.91 0.12 -9.68
N LYS A 84 8.65 1.39 -9.41
CA LYS A 84 8.78 2.54 -10.33
C LYS A 84 7.88 2.50 -11.57
N HIS A 85 7.08 1.44 -11.79
CA HIS A 85 6.25 1.26 -12.97
C HIS A 85 4.82 0.86 -12.59
N LEU A 86 4.01 1.86 -12.24
CA LEU A 86 2.59 1.64 -12.02
C LEU A 86 1.88 1.30 -13.35
N HIS A 87 1.32 0.09 -13.45
CA HIS A 87 0.54 -0.36 -14.60
C HIS A 87 -0.78 0.42 -14.72
N VAL A 88 -1.40 0.42 -15.90
CA VAL A 88 -2.65 1.17 -16.13
C VAL A 88 -3.79 0.67 -15.24
N ASP A 89 -3.88 -0.65 -15.04
CA ASP A 89 -4.94 -1.27 -14.24
C ASP A 89 -4.76 -0.95 -12.74
N GLU A 90 -3.52 -0.95 -12.24
CA GLU A 90 -3.21 -0.52 -10.88
C GLU A 90 -3.52 0.97 -10.69
N SER A 91 -3.26 1.80 -11.71
CA SER A 91 -3.59 3.22 -11.71
C SER A 91 -5.11 3.47 -11.63
N VAL A 92 -5.91 2.62 -12.29
CA VAL A 92 -7.37 2.67 -12.20
C VAL A 92 -7.81 2.36 -10.77
N VAL A 93 -7.34 1.27 -10.17
CA VAL A 93 -7.68 0.90 -8.79
C VAL A 93 -7.22 1.97 -7.79
N LEU A 94 -6.00 2.50 -7.95
CA LEU A 94 -5.49 3.58 -7.12
C LEU A 94 -6.37 4.83 -7.21
N SER A 95 -6.89 5.15 -8.40
CA SER A 95 -7.80 6.27 -8.61
C SER A 95 -9.14 6.03 -7.92
N GLU A 96 -9.69 4.81 -7.98
CA GLU A 96 -10.90 4.43 -7.25
C GLU A 96 -10.73 4.62 -5.73
N ILE A 97 -9.59 4.19 -5.18
CA ILE A 97 -9.26 4.34 -3.76
C ILE A 97 -9.18 5.82 -3.37
N ILE A 98 -8.50 6.65 -4.17
CA ILE A 98 -8.39 8.10 -3.95
C ILE A 98 -9.78 8.76 -3.91
N VAL A 99 -10.62 8.44 -4.89
CA VAL A 99 -11.98 8.99 -5.01
C VAL A 99 -12.83 8.54 -3.81
N ALA A 100 -12.75 7.27 -3.43
CA ALA A 100 -13.50 6.73 -2.30
C ALA A 100 -13.13 7.41 -0.96
N PHE A 101 -11.85 7.76 -0.77
CA PHE A 101 -11.41 8.50 0.42
C PHE A 101 -11.70 10.01 0.36
N GLY A 102 -12.01 10.55 -0.81
CA GLY A 102 -12.38 11.94 -1.01
C GLY A 102 -11.22 12.93 -1.08
N PHE A 103 -9.99 12.48 -1.34
CA PHE A 103 -8.82 13.36 -1.46
C PHE A 103 -8.65 13.91 -2.89
N HIS A 104 -8.19 15.16 -2.99
CA HIS A 104 -8.04 15.87 -4.25
C HIS A 104 -7.02 17.01 -4.12
N GLY A 105 -6.59 17.58 -5.26
CA GLY A 105 -5.79 18.79 -5.30
C GLY A 105 -4.43 18.67 -4.58
N GLU A 106 -4.13 19.66 -3.76
CA GLU A 106 -2.82 19.83 -3.12
C GLU A 106 -2.47 18.68 -2.14
N ASP A 107 -3.46 18.14 -1.43
CA ASP A 107 -3.28 17.01 -0.52
C ASP A 107 -2.62 15.82 -1.24
N LEU A 108 -3.07 15.50 -2.45
CA LEU A 108 -2.54 14.39 -3.24
C LEU A 108 -1.10 14.65 -3.72
N VAL A 109 -0.77 15.90 -4.03
CA VAL A 109 0.59 16.26 -4.47
C VAL A 109 1.59 15.99 -3.35
N HIS A 110 1.26 16.40 -2.13
CA HIS A 110 2.11 16.18 -0.96
C HIS A 110 2.22 14.70 -0.61
N MET A 111 1.09 13.99 -0.59
CA MET A 111 1.07 12.54 -0.29
C MET A 111 1.89 11.72 -1.28
N LYS A 112 1.70 11.96 -2.59
CA LYS A 112 2.46 11.24 -3.64
C LYS A 112 3.95 11.54 -3.55
N SER A 113 4.30 12.81 -3.34
CA SER A 113 5.71 13.23 -3.24
C SER A 113 6.40 12.60 -2.04
N TRP A 114 5.70 12.52 -0.90
CA TRP A 114 6.20 11.83 0.28
C TRP A 114 6.36 10.33 0.03
N ALA A 115 5.32 9.67 -0.52
CA ALA A 115 5.32 8.23 -0.72
C ALA A 115 6.39 7.74 -1.70
N LYS A 116 6.69 8.53 -2.75
CA LYS A 116 7.81 8.23 -3.66
C LYS A 116 9.15 8.15 -2.94
N ARG A 117 9.43 9.12 -2.06
CA ARG A 117 10.68 9.12 -1.29
C ARG A 117 10.75 7.94 -0.33
N GLU A 118 9.63 7.60 0.30
CA GLU A 118 9.55 6.47 1.22
C GLU A 118 9.78 5.14 0.48
N ALA A 119 9.13 4.92 -0.68
CA ALA A 119 9.32 3.73 -1.51
C ALA A 119 10.77 3.58 -1.99
N GLU A 120 11.43 4.69 -2.34
CA GLU A 120 12.86 4.69 -2.70
C GLU A 120 13.76 4.26 -1.53
N GLN A 121 13.46 4.70 -0.30
CA GLN A 121 14.20 4.28 0.90
C GLN A 121 14.06 2.78 1.16
N PHE A 122 12.83 2.24 1.06
CA PHE A 122 12.60 0.79 1.15
C PHE A 122 13.38 0.01 0.08
N GLY A 123 13.36 0.48 -1.17
CA GLY A 123 14.13 -0.13 -2.25
C GLY A 123 15.64 -0.12 -2.01
N GLN A 124 16.18 0.95 -1.43
CA GLN A 124 17.60 1.05 -1.06
C GLN A 124 17.97 0.10 0.08
N LEU A 125 17.15 0.02 1.13
CA LEU A 125 17.37 -0.92 2.24
C LEU A 125 17.38 -2.36 1.75
N ALA A 126 16.44 -2.74 0.88
CA ALA A 126 16.39 -4.07 0.29
C ALA A 126 17.66 -4.42 -0.52
N LEU A 127 18.26 -3.43 -1.19
CA LEU A 127 19.54 -3.61 -1.90
C LEU A 127 20.72 -3.74 -0.93
N MET A 128 20.74 -2.99 0.17
CA MET A 128 21.81 -3.07 1.18
C MET A 128 21.80 -4.43 1.89
N VAL A 129 20.64 -4.91 2.31
CA VAL A 129 20.49 -6.22 2.97
C VAL A 129 20.88 -7.37 2.03
N LYS A 130 20.46 -7.33 0.76
CA LYS A 130 20.85 -8.34 -0.23
C LYS A 130 22.32 -8.25 -0.65
N GLY A 131 22.94 -7.08 -0.53
CA GLY A 131 24.37 -6.87 -0.80
C GLY A 131 25.29 -7.55 0.21
N GLU A 132 24.79 -7.89 1.40
CA GLU A 132 25.53 -8.63 2.44
C GLU A 132 25.45 -10.16 2.28
N GLU A 133 24.57 -10.67 1.41
CA GLU A 133 24.37 -12.12 1.16
C GLU A 133 25.24 -12.70 0.03
N ASN A 134 26.34 -12.04 -0.35
CA ASN A 134 27.27 -12.58 -1.35
C ASN A 134 28.62 -12.95 -0.69
N PRO A 135 28.84 -14.22 -0.31
CA PRO A 135 30.14 -14.71 0.13
C PRO A 135 31.19 -14.74 -1.00
#